data_AF-A0A8J6LGZ1-F1
#
_entry.id   AF-A0A8J6LGZ1-F1
#
_cell.length_a   1.000
_cell.length_b   1.000
_cell.length_c   1.000
_cell.angle_alpha   90.00
_cell.angle_beta   90.00
_cell.angle_gamma   90.00
#
_symmetry.space_group_name_H-M   'P 1'
#
loop_
_entity.id
_entity.type
_entity.pdbx_description
1 polymer ?
#
loop_
_entity_poly.entity_id
_entity_poly.type
_entity_poly.pdbx_seq_one_letter_code
_entity_poly.pdbx_strand_id
1 'polypeptide(L)'
;MPYILVRGNLAAYGQRYPWRVLVSGLKAADIEQLNRFASGGYCDDCTIVYMQHPCVILTALEVLGYKVVASSSTSVKQDYNEYMWTMRKDFAEPEPPVSDIAAYQSDNMEIPASLLMSSGTYAYVAVKASLHAADSAVFGLNEDETIALVKRFENYKKDVINGILLKASPLQVVNALGQLGYRVVGTTGETEIVWTLQRDV
;
A
#
# COMPACT_ATOMS: atom_id res chain seq x y z
N MET A 1 18.91 -0.94 5.12
CA MET A 1 18.04 -1.78 4.26
C MET A 1 17.00 -0.87 3.63
N PRO A 2 17.00 -0.69 2.30
CA PRO A 2 16.06 0.21 1.64
C PRO A 2 14.66 -0.41 1.49
N TYR A 3 14.56 -1.73 1.51
CA TYR A 3 13.30 -2.45 1.36
C TYR A 3 12.77 -2.97 2.68
N ILE A 4 11.45 -2.93 2.81
CA ILE A 4 10.69 -3.59 3.87
C ILE A 4 9.56 -4.42 3.25
N LEU A 5 9.09 -5.40 4.01
CA LEU A 5 7.96 -6.23 3.62
C LEU A 5 6.79 -5.97 4.56
N VAL A 6 5.62 -5.71 4.00
CA VAL A 6 4.37 -5.53 4.72
C VAL A 6 3.44 -6.67 4.33
N ARG A 7 2.87 -7.38 5.29
CA ARG A 7 1.84 -8.42 5.07
C ARG A 7 0.62 -8.11 5.91
N GLY A 8 -0.58 -8.22 5.34
CA GLY A 8 -1.81 -8.08 6.11
C GLY A 8 -3.08 -8.42 5.34
N ASN A 9 -4.18 -8.51 6.06
CA ASN A 9 -5.50 -8.84 5.52
C ASN A 9 -6.33 -7.59 5.23
N LEU A 10 -6.98 -7.53 4.05
CA LEU A 10 -7.88 -6.41 3.69
C LEU A 10 -9.28 -6.56 4.31
N ALA A 11 -9.75 -7.79 4.50
CA ALA A 11 -11.02 -8.07 5.17
C ALA A 11 -10.77 -8.70 6.54
N ALA A 12 -11.47 -8.21 7.56
CA ALA A 12 -11.35 -8.73 8.91
C ALA A 12 -11.89 -10.16 9.02
N TYR A 13 -11.21 -10.98 9.82
CA TYR A 13 -11.75 -12.25 10.30
C TYR A 13 -12.65 -12.00 11.51
N GLY A 14 -13.64 -12.88 11.72
CA GLY A 14 -14.52 -12.91 12.90
C GLY A 14 -13.81 -13.22 14.23
N GLN A 15 -12.59 -12.72 14.42
CA GLN A 15 -11.74 -12.88 15.59
C GLN A 15 -11.73 -11.60 16.43
N ARG A 16 -11.36 -11.76 17.70
CA ARG A 16 -11.28 -10.71 18.73
C ARG A 16 -10.32 -9.55 18.37
N TYR A 17 -9.39 -9.78 17.44
CA TYR A 17 -8.49 -8.76 16.86
C TYR A 17 -8.54 -8.88 15.33
N PRO A 18 -9.29 -7.99 14.64
CA PRO A 18 -9.60 -8.16 13.22
C PRO A 18 -8.41 -7.94 12.28
N TRP A 19 -7.37 -7.23 12.75
CA TRP A 19 -6.24 -6.78 11.93
C TRP A 19 -4.92 -7.23 12.51
N ARG A 20 -4.07 -7.80 11.66
CA ARG A 20 -2.68 -8.10 11.97
C ARG A 20 -1.84 -7.77 10.74
N VAL A 21 -1.13 -6.66 10.82
CA VAL A 21 -0.18 -6.25 9.78
C VAL A 21 1.22 -6.53 10.29
N LEU A 22 1.94 -7.40 9.59
CA LEU A 22 3.33 -7.73 9.86
C LEU A 22 4.20 -6.81 9.02
N VAL A 23 5.15 -6.12 9.65
CA VAL A 23 6.13 -5.30 8.95
C VAL A 23 7.53 -5.78 9.30
N SER A 24 8.26 -6.25 8.28
CA SER A 24 9.59 -6.82 8.41
C SER A 24 10.66 -5.85 7.87
N GLY A 25 11.77 -5.72 8.60
CA GLY A 25 12.95 -4.97 8.18
C GLY A 25 12.96 -3.47 8.53
N LEU A 26 12.04 -3.01 9.39
CA LEU A 26 12.05 -1.63 9.88
C LEU A 26 13.27 -1.34 10.75
N LYS A 27 13.78 -0.11 10.68
CA LYS A 27 14.82 0.38 11.59
C LYS A 27 14.18 0.84 12.91
N ALA A 28 14.96 0.83 13.99
CA ALA A 28 14.50 1.23 15.32
C ALA A 28 13.86 2.64 15.34
N ALA A 29 14.45 3.61 14.65
CA ALA A 29 13.91 4.97 14.57
C ALA A 29 12.54 5.04 13.87
N ASP A 30 12.34 4.24 12.81
CA ASP A 30 11.06 4.18 12.10
C ASP A 30 10.00 3.45 12.96
N ILE A 31 10.41 2.41 13.72
CA ILE A 31 9.53 1.71 14.69
C ILE A 31 9.03 2.67 15.76
N GLU A 32 9.90 3.54 16.29
CA GLU A 32 9.53 4.52 17.31
C GLU A 32 8.41 5.46 16.84
N GLN A 33 8.47 5.92 15.58
CA GLN A 33 7.42 6.77 15.00
C GLN A 33 6.09 6.03 14.81
N LEU A 34 6.12 4.70 14.69
CA LEU A 34 4.93 3.87 14.56
C LEU A 34 4.35 3.41 15.91
N ASN A 35 4.96 3.75 17.05
CA ASN A 35 4.46 3.41 18.41
C ASN A 35 3.07 3.98 18.72
N ARG A 36 2.58 4.94 17.93
CA ARG A 36 1.19 5.42 17.99
C ARG A 36 0.15 4.34 17.66
N PHE A 37 0.53 3.29 16.95
CA PHE A 37 -0.34 2.17 16.62
C PHE A 37 -0.21 1.08 17.68
N ALA A 38 -1.33 0.48 18.07
CA ALA A 38 -1.31 -0.70 18.93
C ALA A 38 -0.49 -1.82 18.27
N SER A 39 0.45 -2.38 19.01
CA SER A 39 1.36 -3.43 18.53
C SER A 39 1.13 -4.75 19.27
N GLY A 40 1.23 -5.85 18.54
CA GLY A 40 1.33 -7.20 19.10
C GLY A 40 2.74 -7.62 19.51
N GLY A 41 3.71 -6.71 19.38
CA GLY A 41 5.13 -7.00 19.56
C GLY A 41 5.76 -7.68 18.34
N TYR A 42 6.97 -8.18 18.55
CA TYR A 42 7.73 -8.93 17.55
C TYR A 42 7.19 -10.36 17.41
N CYS A 43 6.99 -10.82 16.17
CA CYS A 43 6.69 -12.23 15.91
C CYS A 43 7.95 -13.05 15.58
N ASP A 44 9.04 -12.38 15.20
CA ASP A 44 10.39 -12.90 14.98
C ASP A 44 11.40 -11.76 15.15
N ASP A 45 12.68 -12.01 14.88
CA ASP A 45 13.78 -11.06 15.12
C ASP A 45 13.69 -9.76 14.30
N CYS A 46 12.97 -9.75 13.17
CA CYS A 46 12.94 -8.61 12.26
C CYS A 46 11.54 -8.09 11.93
N THR A 47 10.49 -8.73 12.46
CA THR A 47 9.10 -8.47 12.08
C THR A 47 8.25 -8.08 13.28
N ILE A 48 7.70 -6.87 13.23
CA ILE A 48 6.77 -6.33 14.22
C ILE A 48 5.32 -6.46 13.73
N VAL A 49 4.40 -6.74 14.65
CA VAL A 49 2.97 -6.85 14.38
C VAL A 49 2.26 -5.56 14.80
N TYR A 50 1.50 -4.95 13.89
CA TYR A 50 0.60 -3.83 14.15
C TYR A 50 -0.87 -4.28 14.06
N MET A 51 -1.67 -3.85 15.03
CA MET A 51 -3.10 -4.20 15.14
C MET A 51 -3.98 -3.21 14.39
N GLN A 52 -3.63 -2.90 13.15
CA GLN A 52 -4.27 -1.87 12.34
C GLN A 52 -4.44 -2.32 10.89
N HIS A 53 -5.41 -1.72 10.16
CA HIS A 53 -5.69 -2.06 8.77
C HIS A 53 -4.47 -1.80 7.84
N PRO A 54 -4.19 -2.66 6.83
CA PRO A 54 -3.03 -2.52 5.93
C PRO A 54 -2.90 -1.13 5.30
N CYS A 55 -3.96 -0.58 4.71
CA CYS A 55 -3.92 0.74 4.07
C CYS A 55 -3.46 1.88 5.02
N VAL A 56 -3.78 1.77 6.31
CA VAL A 56 -3.35 2.76 7.32
C VAL A 56 -1.86 2.62 7.60
N ILE A 57 -1.35 1.39 7.71
CA ILE A 57 0.08 1.13 7.90
C ILE A 57 0.89 1.52 6.66
N LEU A 58 0.43 1.19 5.44
CA LEU A 58 1.06 1.62 4.19
C LEU A 58 1.16 3.14 4.10
N THR A 59 0.06 3.85 4.41
CA THR A 59 0.03 5.32 4.43
C THR A 59 0.96 5.90 5.51
N ALA A 60 1.07 5.27 6.68
CA ALA A 60 2.01 5.70 7.70
C ALA A 60 3.46 5.48 7.29
N LEU A 61 3.77 4.38 6.62
CA LEU A 61 5.10 4.08 6.08
C LEU A 61 5.48 5.06 4.95
N GLU A 62 4.51 5.52 4.17
CA GLU A 62 4.70 6.58 3.17
C GLU A 62 5.15 7.90 3.80
N VAL A 63 4.56 8.29 4.93
CA VAL A 63 5.02 9.47 5.71
C VAL A 63 6.47 9.30 6.15
N LEU A 64 6.91 8.06 6.40
CA LEU A 64 8.30 7.73 6.72
C LEU A 64 9.20 7.64 5.47
N GLY A 65 8.67 7.86 4.27
CA GLY A 65 9.39 7.85 3.00
C GLY A 65 9.47 6.49 2.31
N TYR A 66 8.71 5.48 2.78
CA TYR A 66 8.62 4.19 2.11
C TYR A 66 7.50 4.20 1.07
N LYS A 67 7.81 3.85 -0.18
CA LYS A 67 6.85 3.76 -1.29
C LYS A 67 6.57 2.33 -1.67
N VAL A 68 5.31 1.99 -1.95
CA VAL A 68 4.97 0.67 -2.52
C VAL A 68 5.62 0.53 -3.89
N VAL A 69 6.42 -0.52 -4.07
CA VAL A 69 7.10 -0.85 -5.34
C VAL A 69 6.62 -2.17 -5.95
N ALA A 70 6.00 -3.04 -5.15
CA ALA A 70 5.39 -4.28 -5.61
C ALA A 70 4.30 -4.74 -4.65
N SER A 71 3.32 -5.48 -5.19
CA SER A 71 2.27 -6.16 -4.41
C SER A 71 2.18 -7.62 -4.85
N SER A 72 1.95 -8.54 -3.92
CA SER A 72 1.74 -9.96 -4.19
C SER A 72 0.67 -10.56 -3.27
N SER A 73 0.04 -11.66 -3.69
CA SER A 73 -0.90 -12.45 -2.87
C SER A 73 -0.19 -13.68 -2.34
N THR A 74 -0.48 -14.08 -1.10
CA THR A 74 0.10 -15.29 -0.52
C THR A 74 -0.84 -16.48 -0.69
N SER A 75 -0.44 -17.48 -1.48
CA SER A 75 -1.29 -18.62 -1.88
C SER A 75 -1.47 -19.69 -0.79
N VAL A 76 -1.08 -19.43 0.46
CA VAL A 76 -0.87 -20.50 1.47
C VAL A 76 -2.19 -21.14 1.89
N LYS A 77 -3.29 -20.37 1.96
CA LYS A 77 -4.67 -20.83 2.15
C LYS A 77 -5.65 -19.78 1.60
N GLN A 78 -6.61 -20.19 0.77
CA GLN A 78 -7.62 -19.29 0.16
C GLN A 78 -8.37 -18.44 1.20
N ASP A 79 -8.47 -18.93 2.43
CA ASP A 79 -9.26 -18.28 3.47
C ASP A 79 -8.60 -17.08 4.12
N TYR A 80 -7.29 -16.80 3.92
CA TYR A 80 -6.55 -15.80 4.72
C TYR A 80 -6.55 -14.38 4.14
N ASN A 81 -7.05 -14.13 2.92
CA ASN A 81 -7.15 -12.79 2.30
C ASN A 81 -5.92 -11.90 2.56
N GLU A 82 -4.74 -12.53 2.58
CA GLU A 82 -3.49 -11.91 2.95
C GLU A 82 -2.75 -11.47 1.70
N TYR A 83 -2.33 -10.22 1.76
CA TYR A 83 -1.59 -9.57 0.71
C TYR A 83 -0.27 -9.08 1.27
N MET A 84 0.72 -9.05 0.39
CA MET A 84 2.05 -8.57 0.68
C MET A 84 2.34 -7.34 -0.18
N TRP A 85 3.03 -6.38 0.41
CA TRP A 85 3.56 -5.21 -0.25
C TRP A 85 5.05 -5.12 0.04
N THR A 86 5.84 -4.96 -1.01
CA THR A 86 7.23 -4.53 -0.86
C THR A 86 7.25 -3.02 -0.92
N MET A 87 7.80 -2.37 0.11
CA MET A 87 7.99 -0.93 0.11
C MET A 87 9.47 -0.59 0.12
N ARG A 88 9.83 0.51 -0.53
CA ARG A 88 11.21 1.00 -0.65
C ARG A 88 11.28 2.42 -0.14
N LYS A 89 12.28 2.71 0.71
CA LYS A 89 12.70 4.07 1.04
C LYS A 89 13.95 4.42 0.27
N ASP A 90 13.98 5.62 -0.29
CA ASP A 90 15.16 6.09 -1.00
C ASP A 90 16.34 6.19 -0.03
N PHE A 91 17.50 5.84 -0.55
CA PHE A 91 18.75 5.85 0.18
C PHE A 91 19.75 6.62 -0.67
N ALA A 92 20.48 7.54 -0.05
CA ALA A 92 21.59 8.20 -0.71
C ALA A 92 22.61 7.13 -1.09
N GLU A 93 22.90 6.99 -2.38
CA GLU A 93 23.95 6.08 -2.83
C GLU A 93 25.26 6.50 -2.13
N PRO A 94 26.00 5.56 -1.51
CA PRO A 94 27.26 5.91 -0.88
C PRO A 94 28.17 6.55 -1.93
N GLU A 95 28.72 7.73 -1.61
CA GLU A 95 29.62 8.42 -2.52
C GLU A 95 30.75 7.48 -2.93
N PRO A 96 31.07 7.37 -4.24
CA PRO A 96 32.15 6.51 -4.67
C PRO A 96 33.45 6.95 -3.97
N PRO A 97 34.31 5.99 -3.58
CA PRO A 97 35.59 6.34 -2.99
C PRO A 97 36.37 7.24 -3.96
N VAL A 98 36.96 8.30 -3.42
CA VAL A 98 37.67 9.38 -4.14
C VAL A 98 38.82 8.88 -5.03
N SER A 99 39.17 7.58 -4.98
CA SER A 99 40.27 6.98 -5.72
C SER A 99 40.04 6.79 -7.23
N ASP A 100 38.80 6.85 -7.72
CA ASP A 100 38.47 6.46 -9.12
C ASP A 100 38.12 7.65 -10.05
N ILE A 101 38.26 8.89 -9.58
CA ILE A 101 37.83 10.11 -10.29
C ILE A 101 38.74 10.43 -11.51
N ALA A 102 39.85 9.73 -11.72
CA ALA A 102 40.79 10.05 -12.80
C ALA A 102 40.41 9.51 -14.21
N ALA A 103 39.34 8.71 -14.38
CA ALA A 103 39.15 7.95 -15.63
C ALA A 103 37.83 8.12 -16.41
N TYR A 104 36.83 8.86 -15.94
CA TYR A 104 35.55 8.99 -16.68
C TYR A 104 35.08 10.43 -16.83
N GLN A 105 35.66 11.12 -17.83
CA GLN A 105 34.94 12.17 -18.55
C GLN A 105 34.24 11.49 -19.73
N SER A 106 32.94 11.21 -19.60
CA SER A 106 32.09 10.83 -20.73
C SER A 106 30.70 11.47 -20.59
N ASP A 107 30.46 12.42 -21.49
CA ASP A 107 29.22 13.03 -21.97
C ASP A 107 27.94 12.95 -21.11
N ASN A 108 27.49 14.16 -20.76
CA ASN A 108 26.20 14.51 -20.16
C ASN A 108 25.03 13.77 -20.82
N MET A 109 24.51 12.75 -20.12
CA MET A 109 23.10 12.41 -20.19
C MET A 109 22.46 12.88 -18.88
N GLU A 110 22.01 14.14 -18.85
CA GLU A 110 21.14 14.61 -17.77
C GLU A 110 19.82 13.85 -17.87
N ILE A 111 19.62 12.88 -16.97
CA ILE A 111 18.29 12.31 -16.74
C ILE A 111 17.44 13.48 -16.24
N PRO A 112 16.36 13.85 -16.95
CA PRO A 112 15.59 15.04 -16.59
C PRO A 112 15.08 14.90 -15.15
N ALA A 113 15.38 15.90 -14.32
CA ALA A 113 15.02 15.95 -12.91
C ALA A 113 13.51 15.78 -12.63
N SER A 114 12.66 15.86 -13.66
CA SER A 114 11.24 15.51 -13.57
C SER A 114 10.97 14.02 -13.30
N LEU A 115 11.95 13.13 -13.48
CA LEU A 115 11.91 11.73 -13.04
C LEU A 115 12.42 11.56 -11.59
N LEU A 116 13.13 12.56 -11.04
CA LEU A 116 13.56 12.60 -9.65
C LEU A 116 12.41 13.11 -8.77
N MET A 117 11.48 12.20 -8.53
CA MET A 117 10.67 12.12 -7.30
C MET A 117 9.61 13.20 -7.13
N SER A 118 8.36 12.83 -7.43
CA SER A 118 7.18 13.47 -6.87
C SER A 118 7.29 13.43 -5.34
N SER A 119 7.46 14.61 -4.75
CA SER A 119 7.68 14.85 -3.32
C SER A 119 6.37 14.88 -2.51
N GLY A 120 5.32 14.24 -3.01
CA GLY A 120 4.04 14.11 -2.31
C GLY A 120 4.08 12.95 -1.32
N THR A 121 3.49 13.16 -0.14
CA THR A 121 3.06 12.03 0.71
C THR A 121 1.84 11.41 0.07
N TYR A 122 1.80 10.07 -0.05
CA TYR A 122 0.67 9.36 -0.64
C TYR A 122 -0.25 8.72 0.41
N ALA A 123 -1.55 8.71 0.13
CA ALA A 123 -2.52 7.86 0.80
C ALA A 123 -2.80 6.62 -0.04
N TYR A 124 -2.86 5.45 0.60
CA TYR A 124 -3.08 4.17 -0.05
C TYR A 124 -4.50 3.63 0.16
N VAL A 125 -5.10 3.13 -0.91
CA VAL A 125 -6.38 2.42 -0.90
C VAL A 125 -6.27 1.12 -1.68
N ALA A 126 -7.19 0.20 -1.44
CA ALA A 126 -7.25 -1.07 -2.16
C ALA A 126 -8.64 -1.30 -2.73
N VAL A 127 -8.72 -1.78 -3.97
CA VAL A 127 -9.94 -2.32 -4.58
C VAL A 127 -9.76 -3.82 -4.71
N LYS A 128 -10.70 -4.61 -4.20
CA LYS A 128 -10.72 -6.06 -4.31
C LYS A 128 -11.97 -6.51 -5.07
N ALA A 129 -11.80 -7.27 -6.14
CA ALA A 129 -12.90 -7.89 -6.89
C ALA A 129 -12.38 -9.00 -7.82
N SER A 130 -13.28 -9.85 -8.33
CA SER A 130 -12.97 -10.64 -9.52
C SER A 130 -13.06 -9.76 -10.77
N LEU A 131 -12.24 -10.03 -11.80
CA LEU A 131 -12.25 -9.28 -13.06
C LEU A 131 -13.64 -9.24 -13.71
N HIS A 132 -14.42 -10.31 -13.52
CA HIS A 132 -15.76 -10.47 -14.10
C HIS A 132 -16.90 -10.20 -13.11
N ALA A 133 -16.59 -9.73 -11.89
CA ALA A 133 -17.59 -9.42 -10.89
C ALA A 133 -18.39 -8.16 -11.25
N ALA A 134 -19.65 -8.14 -10.82
CA ALA A 134 -20.52 -6.97 -10.88
C ALA A 134 -20.49 -6.14 -9.59
N ASP A 135 -19.68 -6.55 -8.61
CA ASP A 135 -19.40 -5.81 -7.39
C ASP A 135 -17.91 -5.76 -7.07
N SER A 136 -17.55 -4.76 -6.26
CA SER A 136 -16.18 -4.49 -5.87
C SER A 136 -16.14 -3.97 -4.44
N ALA A 137 -15.19 -4.47 -3.66
CA ALA A 137 -14.91 -3.97 -2.32
C ALA A 137 -13.80 -2.92 -2.38
N VAL A 138 -13.97 -1.80 -1.65
CA VAL A 138 -12.97 -0.74 -1.55
C VAL A 138 -12.59 -0.52 -0.09
N PHE A 139 -11.30 -0.39 0.18
CA PHE A 139 -10.73 -0.31 1.52
C PHE A 139 -9.79 0.90 1.66
N GLY A 140 -9.70 1.45 2.87
CA GLY A 140 -8.72 2.47 3.22
C GLY A 140 -9.12 3.92 2.89
N LEU A 141 -10.32 4.14 2.35
CA LEU A 141 -10.85 5.49 2.13
C LEU A 141 -11.15 6.17 3.48
N ASN A 142 -10.94 7.48 3.55
CA ASN A 142 -11.47 8.30 4.64
C ASN A 142 -12.97 8.56 4.45
N GLU A 143 -13.60 9.25 5.42
CA GLU A 143 -15.05 9.51 5.39
C GLU A 143 -15.48 10.37 4.19
N ASP A 144 -14.75 11.45 3.91
CA ASP A 144 -15.07 12.36 2.81
C ASP A 144 -14.92 11.69 1.44
N GLU A 145 -13.86 10.90 1.26
CA GLU A 145 -13.61 10.11 0.06
C GLU A 145 -14.65 9.02 -0.13
N THR A 146 -15.06 8.38 0.97
CA THR A 146 -16.17 7.42 0.95
C THR A 146 -17.43 8.09 0.46
N ILE A 147 -17.80 9.26 1.01
CA ILE A 147 -18.97 10.03 0.59
C ILE A 147 -18.88 10.42 -0.89
N ALA A 148 -17.71 10.90 -1.34
CA ALA A 148 -17.49 11.30 -2.72
C ALA A 148 -17.60 10.12 -3.70
N LEU A 149 -17.08 8.95 -3.32
CA LEU A 149 -17.12 7.75 -4.16
C LEU A 149 -18.54 7.17 -4.23
N VAL A 150 -19.23 7.00 -3.09
CA VAL A 150 -20.57 6.38 -3.09
C VAL A 150 -21.61 7.22 -3.82
N LYS A 151 -21.46 8.55 -3.88
CA LYS A 151 -22.33 9.42 -4.69
C LYS A 151 -22.31 9.10 -6.18
N ARG A 152 -21.29 8.38 -6.66
CA ARG A 152 -21.14 7.97 -8.06
C ARG A 152 -21.82 6.64 -8.38
N PHE A 153 -22.36 5.95 -7.37
CA PHE A 153 -22.97 4.63 -7.51
C PHE A 153 -24.34 4.58 -6.82
N GLU A 154 -25.36 4.12 -7.54
CA GLU A 154 -26.74 4.11 -7.02
C GLU A 154 -26.95 3.14 -5.85
N ASN A 155 -26.14 2.08 -5.77
CA ASN A 155 -26.25 1.03 -4.77
C ASN A 155 -24.88 0.73 -4.13
N TYR A 156 -24.73 1.07 -2.85
CA TYR A 156 -23.59 0.65 -2.03
C TYR A 156 -24.09 0.02 -0.72
N LYS A 157 -23.28 -0.88 -0.17
CA LYS A 157 -23.51 -1.46 1.15
C LYS A 157 -22.25 -1.37 1.98
N LYS A 158 -22.37 -1.03 3.27
CA LYS A 158 -21.29 -1.18 4.26
C LYS A 158 -21.26 -2.62 4.79
N ASP A 159 -21.30 -3.59 3.89
CA ASP A 159 -21.38 -5.01 4.22
C ASP A 159 -19.98 -5.66 4.37
N VAL A 160 -18.91 -4.85 4.30
CA VAL A 160 -17.52 -5.30 4.44
C VAL A 160 -16.87 -4.57 5.60
N ILE A 161 -16.21 -5.30 6.49
CA ILE A 161 -15.58 -4.73 7.69
C ILE A 161 -14.43 -3.80 7.25
N ASN A 162 -14.51 -2.52 7.64
CA ASN A 162 -13.57 -1.45 7.28
C ASN A 162 -13.37 -1.26 5.77
N GLY A 163 -14.40 -1.58 4.98
CA GLY A 163 -14.48 -1.25 3.57
C GLY A 163 -15.92 -0.91 3.17
N ILE A 164 -16.10 -0.63 1.89
CA ILE A 164 -17.43 -0.48 1.28
C ILE A 164 -17.57 -1.48 0.13
N LEU A 165 -18.76 -2.06 -0.02
CA LEU A 165 -19.11 -2.89 -1.16
C LEU A 165 -19.94 -2.06 -2.14
N LEU A 166 -19.45 -1.90 -3.36
CA LEU A 166 -20.11 -1.20 -4.44
C LEU A 166 -20.70 -2.21 -5.41
N LYS A 167 -21.95 -2.02 -5.85
CA LYS A 167 -22.54 -2.79 -6.96
C LYS A 167 -22.08 -2.21 -8.31
N ALA A 168 -20.78 -2.30 -8.55
CA ALA A 168 -20.11 -1.86 -9.76
C ALA A 168 -18.93 -2.77 -10.09
N SER A 169 -18.59 -2.87 -11.38
CA SER A 169 -17.45 -3.68 -11.83
C SER A 169 -16.12 -3.07 -11.36
N PRO A 170 -15.04 -3.87 -11.22
CA PRO A 170 -13.74 -3.36 -10.80
C PRO A 170 -13.24 -2.20 -11.67
N LEU A 171 -13.47 -2.27 -12.98
CA LEU A 171 -13.04 -1.23 -13.89
C LEU A 171 -13.77 0.10 -13.65
N GLN A 172 -15.08 0.06 -13.36
CA GLN A 172 -15.85 1.26 -13.02
C GLN A 172 -15.33 1.89 -11.72
N VAL A 173 -15.05 1.07 -10.71
CA VAL A 173 -14.58 1.54 -9.40
C VAL A 173 -13.15 2.10 -9.47
N VAL A 174 -12.23 1.40 -10.14
CA VAL A 174 -10.85 1.88 -10.36
C VAL A 174 -10.84 3.20 -11.13
N ASN A 175 -11.66 3.33 -12.17
CA ASN A 175 -11.76 4.59 -12.92
C ASN A 175 -12.38 5.72 -12.08
N ALA A 176 -13.39 5.43 -11.26
CA ALA A 176 -13.98 6.42 -10.36
C ALA A 176 -12.97 6.93 -9.33
N LEU A 177 -12.14 6.05 -8.76
CA LEU A 177 -11.01 6.43 -7.90
C LEU A 177 -9.96 7.22 -8.68
N GLY A 178 -9.70 6.86 -9.95
CA GLY A 178 -8.87 7.63 -10.87
C GLY A 178 -9.30 9.10 -10.99
N GLN A 179 -10.60 9.33 -11.12
CA GLN A 179 -11.16 10.69 -11.15
C GLN A 179 -11.10 11.42 -9.81
N LEU A 180 -10.87 10.70 -8.70
CA LEU A 180 -10.58 11.28 -7.38
C LEU A 180 -9.07 11.50 -7.15
N GLY A 181 -8.23 11.27 -8.17
CA GLY A 181 -6.77 11.50 -8.11
C GLY A 181 -5.95 10.27 -7.74
N TYR A 182 -6.57 9.10 -7.56
CA TYR A 182 -5.83 7.87 -7.31
C TYR A 182 -5.20 7.32 -8.59
N ARG A 183 -4.02 6.72 -8.48
CA ARG A 183 -3.38 5.94 -9.55
C ARG A 183 -3.08 4.53 -9.06
N VAL A 184 -3.20 3.54 -9.96
CA VAL A 184 -2.84 2.15 -9.66
C VAL A 184 -1.32 2.03 -9.58
N VAL A 185 -0.82 1.38 -8.53
CA VAL A 185 0.62 1.13 -8.31
C VAL A 185 0.95 -0.33 -8.08
N GLY A 186 -0.06 -1.18 -7.89
CA GLY A 186 0.11 -2.62 -7.79
C GLY A 186 -1.18 -3.33 -8.18
N THR A 187 -1.04 -4.48 -8.82
CA THR A 187 -2.12 -5.41 -9.13
C THR A 187 -1.66 -6.79 -8.73
N THR A 188 -2.46 -7.52 -7.95
CA THR A 188 -2.11 -8.87 -7.52
C THR A 188 -3.33 -9.75 -7.34
N GLY A 189 -3.14 -11.06 -7.49
CA GLY A 189 -4.20 -12.07 -7.35
C GLY A 189 -4.59 -12.69 -8.69
N GLU A 190 -5.28 -13.82 -8.62
CA GLU A 190 -5.72 -14.61 -9.78
C GLU A 190 -7.25 -14.52 -9.93
N THR A 191 -7.99 -15.23 -9.08
CA THR A 191 -9.47 -15.24 -9.13
C THR A 191 -10.08 -13.97 -8.53
N GLU A 192 -9.58 -13.57 -7.36
CA GLU A 192 -9.84 -12.28 -6.75
C GLU A 192 -8.59 -11.42 -6.89
N ILE A 193 -8.75 -10.26 -7.52
CA ILE A 193 -7.68 -9.33 -7.82
C ILE A 193 -7.77 -8.17 -6.84
N VAL A 194 -6.62 -7.74 -6.35
CA VAL A 194 -6.44 -6.50 -5.61
C VAL A 194 -5.66 -5.51 -6.45
N TRP A 195 -6.27 -4.35 -6.67
CA TRP A 195 -5.59 -3.16 -7.16
C TRP A 195 -5.22 -2.30 -5.95
N THR A 196 -3.93 -2.04 -5.76
CA THR A 196 -3.42 -1.07 -4.80
C THR A 196 -3.32 0.27 -5.52
N LEU A 197 -3.98 1.30 -5.00
CA LEU A 197 -3.96 2.63 -5.56
C LEU A 197 -3.37 3.62 -4.55
N GLN A 198 -2.76 4.68 -5.06
CA GLN A 198 -2.22 5.77 -4.26
C GLN A 198 -2.67 7.13 -4.79
N ARG A 199 -2.82 8.12 -3.91
CA ARG A 199 -3.17 9.51 -4.25
C ARG A 199 -2.27 10.46 -3.47
N ASP A 200 -1.80 11.53 -4.09
CA ASP A 200 -1.06 12.60 -3.40
C ASP A 200 -1.96 13.26 -2.34
N VAL A 201 -1.40 13.53 -1.15
CA VAL A 201 -2.07 14.14 0.01
C VAL A 201 -1.44 15.48 0.36
#